data_AF-A0AAU7LQK0-F1
#
_entry.id   AF-A0AAU7LQK0-F1
#
_cell.length_a   1.000
_cell.length_b   1.000
_cell.length_c   1.000
_cell.angle_alpha   90.00
_cell.angle_beta   90.00
_cell.angle_gamma   90.00
#
_symmetry.space_group_name_H-M   'P 1'
#
loop_
_entity.id
_entity.type
_entity.pdbx_description
1 polymer ?
#
loop_
_entity_poly.entity_id
_entity_poly.type
_entity_poly.pdbx_seq_one_letter_code
_entity_poly.pdbx_strand_id
1 'polypeptide(L)'
;MSMGARYIALHKDRLNALLSDPQASLSAFVFDDANQALITSYSLEQAWDAFRCLFEDDLPELNGGEFLQDADLGEGCFLISAPQVSSLAAQLAGISAEDLRAMFDSEQFQAADFYWENVWKEDFEEISEMFAGLVTFFEGAASRDEAMLFYVS
;
A
#
# COMPACT_ATOMS: atom_id res chain seq x y z
N MET A 1 5.76 -8.14 -18.43
CA MET A 1 5.66 -7.00 -17.50
C MET A 1 4.74 -7.49 -16.40
N SER A 2 5.25 -7.67 -15.18
CA SER A 2 4.42 -8.03 -14.02
C SER A 2 3.86 -6.75 -13.42
N MET A 3 2.61 -6.83 -12.96
CA MET A 3 1.93 -5.72 -12.30
C MET A 3 2.28 -5.76 -10.83
N GLY A 4 2.64 -4.63 -10.25
CA GLY A 4 2.95 -4.56 -8.84
C GLY A 4 2.54 -3.25 -8.18
N ALA A 5 2.47 -3.27 -6.85
CA ALA A 5 2.11 -2.08 -6.09
C ALA A 5 3.19 -1.66 -5.10
N ARG A 6 3.17 -0.37 -4.77
CA ARG A 6 4.01 0.21 -3.74
C ARG A 6 3.29 1.32 -2.98
N TYR A 7 3.63 1.44 -1.71
CA TYR A 7 3.31 2.60 -0.90
C TYR A 7 4.44 3.61 -0.96
N ILE A 8 4.10 4.90 -1.03
CA ILE A 8 5.06 6.01 -1.06
C ILE A 8 4.67 6.97 0.05
N ALA A 9 5.53 7.12 1.06
CA ALA A 9 5.33 8.07 2.15
C ALA A 9 5.71 9.48 1.71
N LEU A 10 4.83 10.44 1.95
CA LEU A 10 4.96 11.84 1.57
C LEU A 10 4.74 12.77 2.75
N HIS A 11 5.72 13.65 2.96
CA HIS A 11 5.56 14.76 3.87
C HIS A 11 4.47 15.73 3.38
N LYS A 12 3.78 16.36 4.33
CA LYS A 12 2.65 17.28 4.07
C LYS A 12 2.93 18.35 3.02
N ASP A 13 4.13 18.93 3.03
CA ASP A 13 4.52 19.97 2.07
C ASP A 13 4.59 19.45 0.63
N ARG A 14 5.05 18.20 0.46
CA ARG A 14 5.13 17.54 -0.85
C ARG A 14 3.76 17.12 -1.34
N LEU A 15 2.93 16.57 -0.46
CA LEU A 15 1.53 16.28 -0.78
C LEU A 15 0.80 17.56 -1.23
N ASN A 16 0.98 18.66 -0.51
CA ASN A 16 0.36 19.93 -0.88
C ASN A 16 0.87 20.45 -2.22
N ALA A 17 2.18 20.34 -2.50
CA ALA A 17 2.75 20.73 -3.78
C ALA A 17 2.17 19.89 -4.94
N LEU A 18 1.99 18.59 -4.72
CA LEU A 18 1.40 17.65 -5.68
C LEU A 18 -0.08 17.96 -5.94
N LEU A 19 -0.87 18.18 -4.89
CA LEU A 19 -2.31 18.47 -5.01
C LEU A 19 -2.61 19.89 -5.52
N SER A 20 -1.69 20.84 -5.32
CA SER A 20 -1.88 22.24 -5.74
C SER A 20 -1.52 22.49 -7.20
N ASP A 21 -0.84 21.56 -7.86
CA ASP A 21 -0.51 21.67 -9.28
C ASP A 21 -1.46 20.81 -10.13
N PRO A 22 -2.52 21.41 -10.72
CA PRO A 22 -3.48 20.68 -11.56
C PRO A 22 -2.91 20.22 -12.91
N GLN A 23 -1.62 20.47 -13.18
CA GLN A 23 -0.90 19.94 -14.35
C GLN A 23 0.22 18.97 -13.97
N ALA A 24 0.51 18.79 -12.68
CA ALA A 24 1.49 17.81 -12.24
C ALA A 24 0.92 16.41 -12.50
N SER A 25 1.54 15.65 -13.40
CA SER A 25 1.26 14.23 -13.48
C SER A 25 1.83 13.56 -12.24
N LEU A 26 0.97 12.86 -11.51
CA LEU A 26 1.33 11.99 -10.41
C LEU A 26 2.34 10.92 -10.88
N SER A 27 2.21 10.45 -12.12
CA SER A 27 3.18 9.53 -12.72
C SER A 27 4.56 10.20 -12.82
N ALA A 28 4.63 11.43 -13.35
CA ALA A 28 5.88 12.19 -13.44
C ALA A 28 6.48 12.44 -12.06
N PHE A 29 5.67 12.72 -11.04
CA PHE A 29 6.14 12.90 -9.67
C PHE A 29 6.75 11.62 -9.07
N VAL A 30 6.08 10.48 -9.26
CA VAL A 30 6.52 9.17 -8.76
C VAL A 30 7.76 8.67 -9.51
N PHE A 31 7.85 8.91 -10.82
CA PHE A 31 8.95 8.43 -11.66
C PHE A 31 10.12 9.41 -11.79
N ASP A 32 10.01 10.65 -11.32
CA ASP A 32 11.12 11.61 -11.31
C ASP A 32 12.23 11.19 -10.32
N ASP A 33 13.40 10.89 -10.86
CA ASP A 33 14.60 10.49 -10.13
C ASP A 33 14.99 11.47 -9.01
N ALA A 34 14.73 12.77 -9.20
CA ALA A 34 15.00 13.80 -8.19
C ALA A 34 14.07 13.67 -6.97
N ASN A 35 12.84 13.18 -7.17
CA ASN A 35 11.90 12.90 -6.10
C ASN A 35 12.14 11.51 -5.50
N GLN A 36 12.56 10.51 -6.28
CA GLN A 36 12.84 9.16 -5.79
C GLN A 36 13.87 9.13 -4.65
N ALA A 37 14.89 10.00 -4.69
CA ALA A 37 15.89 10.10 -3.63
C ALA A 37 15.36 10.68 -2.30
N LEU A 38 14.15 11.26 -2.31
CA LEU A 38 13.57 12.00 -1.19
C LEU A 38 12.27 11.37 -0.68
N ILE A 39 11.75 10.36 -1.37
CA ILE A 39 10.57 9.61 -0.95
C ILE A 39 11.00 8.29 -0.31
N THR A 40 10.30 7.90 0.75
CA THR A 40 10.43 6.55 1.28
C THR A 40 9.32 5.71 0.68
N SER A 41 9.65 4.56 0.11
CA SER A 41 8.65 3.66 -0.48
C SER A 41 8.79 2.23 0.04
N TYR A 42 7.69 1.51 0.03
CA TYR A 42 7.61 0.10 0.37
C TYR A 42 6.83 -0.63 -0.73
N SER A 43 7.45 -1.64 -1.34
CA SER A 43 6.86 -2.39 -2.45
C SER A 43 6.17 -3.64 -1.91
N LEU A 44 4.93 -3.85 -2.30
CA LEU A 44 4.26 -5.15 -2.18
C LEU A 44 4.46 -6.02 -3.42
N GLU A 45 5.27 -5.56 -4.39
CA GLU A 45 5.54 -6.27 -5.64
C GLU A 45 4.25 -6.84 -6.24
N GLN A 46 4.20 -8.13 -6.59
CA GLN A 46 3.00 -8.80 -7.10
C GLN A 46 2.03 -9.26 -6.01
N ALA A 47 2.39 -9.17 -4.72
CA ALA A 47 1.55 -9.59 -3.59
C ALA A 47 0.44 -8.59 -3.26
N TRP A 48 0.42 -7.41 -3.90
CA TRP A 48 -0.54 -6.35 -3.60
C TRP A 48 -1.99 -6.80 -3.62
N ASP A 49 -2.36 -7.67 -4.55
CA ASP A 49 -3.73 -8.19 -4.67
C ASP A 49 -4.03 -9.25 -3.60
N ALA A 50 -3.01 -10.01 -3.17
CA ALA A 50 -3.13 -10.90 -2.02
C ALA A 50 -3.38 -10.11 -0.73
N PHE A 51 -2.61 -9.04 -0.48
CA PHE A 51 -2.87 -8.13 0.65
C PHE A 51 -4.25 -7.49 0.53
N ARG A 52 -4.68 -7.13 -0.68
CA ARG A 52 -6.01 -6.57 -0.92
C ARG A 52 -7.12 -7.51 -0.50
N CYS A 53 -7.04 -8.77 -0.89
CA CYS A 53 -8.01 -9.80 -0.49
C CYS A 53 -7.92 -10.17 0.98
N LEU A 54 -6.71 -10.21 1.54
CA LEU A 54 -6.49 -10.62 2.93
C LEU A 54 -7.07 -9.60 3.93
N PHE A 55 -7.11 -8.32 3.56
CA PHE A 55 -7.56 -7.23 4.41
C PHE A 55 -8.83 -6.54 3.91
N GLU A 56 -9.54 -7.10 2.92
CA GLU A 56 -10.69 -6.45 2.28
C GLU A 56 -11.79 -6.07 3.29
N ASP A 57 -12.09 -6.96 4.24
CA ASP A 57 -13.14 -6.75 5.23
C ASP A 57 -12.65 -6.03 6.50
N ASP A 58 -11.38 -6.18 6.84
CA ASP A 58 -10.81 -5.66 8.09
C ASP A 58 -10.20 -4.26 7.94
N LEU A 59 -9.52 -3.99 6.82
CA LEU A 59 -8.79 -2.74 6.56
C LEU A 59 -8.99 -2.26 5.11
N PRO A 60 -10.20 -1.87 4.72
CA PRO A 60 -10.48 -1.45 3.34
C PRO A 60 -9.65 -0.23 2.93
N GLU A 61 -9.24 0.64 3.85
CA GLU A 61 -8.39 1.80 3.57
C GLU A 61 -6.94 1.42 3.20
N LEU A 62 -6.49 0.20 3.52
CA LEU A 62 -5.18 -0.32 3.11
C LEU A 62 -5.09 -0.48 1.58
N ASN A 63 -6.25 -0.70 0.95
CA ASN A 63 -6.42 -0.93 -0.48
C ASN A 63 -6.48 0.37 -1.29
N GLY A 64 -6.33 1.50 -0.61
CA GLY A 64 -6.37 2.82 -1.19
C GLY A 64 -7.50 3.66 -0.59
N GLY A 65 -7.15 4.87 -0.14
CA GLY A 65 -8.12 5.86 0.29
C GLY A 65 -8.74 6.59 -0.90
N GLU A 66 -8.55 7.90 -0.98
CA GLU A 66 -9.12 8.71 -2.06
C GLU A 66 -8.45 8.41 -3.39
N PHE A 67 -9.22 7.96 -4.39
CA PHE A 67 -8.69 7.70 -5.73
C PHE A 67 -8.23 9.00 -6.40
N LEU A 68 -6.96 9.06 -6.77
CA LEU A 68 -6.37 10.14 -7.55
C LEU A 68 -6.37 9.74 -9.01
N GLN A 69 -7.21 10.42 -9.79
CA GLN A 69 -7.32 10.19 -11.23
C GLN A 69 -6.18 10.89 -11.97
N ASP A 70 -5.38 10.12 -12.71
CA ASP A 70 -4.36 10.62 -13.64
C ASP A 70 -4.38 9.76 -14.90
N ALA A 71 -4.27 10.39 -16.06
CA ALA A 71 -4.34 9.72 -17.35
C ALA A 71 -3.14 8.77 -17.60
N ASP A 72 -2.02 8.99 -16.90
CA ASP A 72 -0.77 8.24 -17.08
C ASP A 72 -0.52 7.22 -15.94
N LEU A 73 -1.34 7.22 -14.89
CA LEU A 73 -1.25 6.26 -13.78
C LEU A 73 -2.12 5.01 -14.07
N GLY A 74 -1.58 4.08 -14.86
CA GLY A 74 -2.11 2.72 -15.13
C GLY A 74 -3.44 2.32 -14.46
N GLU A 75 -3.37 1.44 -13.45
CA GLU A 75 -4.54 0.89 -12.74
C GLU A 75 -5.05 1.81 -11.61
N GLY A 76 -4.20 2.70 -11.08
CA GLY A 76 -4.63 3.73 -10.14
C GLY A 76 -3.57 4.18 -9.14
N CYS A 77 -3.81 5.37 -8.58
CA CYS A 77 -3.11 5.88 -7.41
C CYS A 77 -4.14 6.29 -6.37
N PHE A 78 -3.91 5.92 -5.12
CA PHE A 78 -4.83 6.21 -4.03
C PHE A 78 -4.11 6.97 -2.93
N LEU A 79 -4.72 8.06 -2.47
CA LEU A 79 -4.22 8.86 -1.37
C LEU A 79 -4.76 8.34 -0.04
N ILE A 80 -3.84 8.02 0.86
CA ILE A 80 -4.11 7.71 2.26
C ILE A 80 -3.63 8.91 3.09
N SER A 81 -4.56 9.64 3.70
CA SER A 81 -4.25 10.83 4.49
C SER A 81 -3.43 10.48 5.74
N ALA A 82 -2.65 11.41 6.28
CA ALA A 82 -1.85 11.17 7.50
C ALA A 82 -2.69 10.63 8.70
N PRO A 83 -3.92 11.12 8.97
CA PRO A 83 -4.78 10.51 9.99
C PRO A 83 -5.15 9.06 9.68
N GLN A 84 -5.42 8.73 8.41
CA GLN A 84 -5.68 7.34 7.99
C GLN A 84 -4.43 6.48 8.12
N VAL A 85 -3.25 6.98 7.74
CA VAL A 85 -1.97 6.28 7.93
C VAL A 85 -1.75 5.95 9.41
N SER A 86 -1.98 6.91 10.32
CA SER A 86 -1.87 6.67 11.76
C SER A 86 -2.86 5.64 12.27
N SER A 87 -4.12 5.68 11.79
CA SER A 87 -5.15 4.69 12.14
C SER A 87 -4.79 3.30 11.61
N LEU A 88 -4.33 3.19 10.37
CA LEU A 88 -3.91 1.95 9.75
C LEU A 88 -2.67 1.38 10.44
N ALA A 89 -1.68 2.21 10.77
CA ALA A 89 -0.49 1.77 11.51
C ALA A 89 -0.86 1.13 12.86
N ALA A 90 -1.78 1.74 13.60
CA ALA A 90 -2.24 1.19 14.88
C ALA A 90 -3.01 -0.14 14.72
N GLN A 91 -3.83 -0.26 13.66
CA GLN A 91 -4.58 -1.48 13.37
C GLN A 91 -3.65 -2.61 12.90
N LEU A 92 -2.75 -2.32 11.96
CA LEU A 92 -1.74 -3.26 11.47
C LEU A 92 -0.83 -3.77 12.59
N ALA A 93 -0.37 -2.89 13.48
CA ALA A 93 0.42 -3.27 14.64
C ALA A 93 -0.36 -4.09 15.68
N GLY A 94 -1.70 -4.03 15.64
CA GLY A 94 -2.59 -4.82 16.50
C GLY A 94 -2.82 -6.26 16.02
N ILE A 95 -2.50 -6.57 14.75
CA ILE A 95 -2.68 -7.91 14.18
C ILE A 95 -1.54 -8.80 14.66
N SER A 96 -1.88 -9.86 15.39
CA SER A 96 -0.88 -10.85 15.81
C SER A 96 -0.51 -11.78 14.65
N ALA A 97 0.62 -12.48 14.79
CA ALA A 97 1.00 -13.52 13.81
C ALA A 97 -0.04 -14.65 13.73
N GLU A 98 -0.75 -14.94 14.83
CA GLU A 98 -1.84 -15.93 14.85
C GLU A 98 -3.06 -15.42 14.06
N ASP A 99 -3.40 -14.14 14.20
CA ASP A 99 -4.49 -13.51 13.43
C ASP A 99 -4.15 -13.50 11.93
N LEU A 100 -2.92 -13.10 11.57
CA LEU A 100 -2.44 -13.12 10.20
C LEU A 100 -2.52 -14.53 9.59
N ARG A 101 -2.12 -15.55 10.37
CA ARG A 101 -2.22 -16.93 9.95
C ARG A 101 -3.67 -17.37 9.76
N ALA A 102 -4.56 -16.98 10.67
CA ALA A 102 -5.99 -17.29 10.57
C ALA A 102 -6.64 -16.64 9.34
N MET A 103 -6.28 -15.39 9.01
CA MET A 103 -6.74 -14.70 7.80
C MET A 103 -6.23 -15.40 6.53
N PHE A 104 -4.96 -15.80 6.51
CA PHE A 104 -4.37 -16.54 5.39
C PHE A 104 -5.00 -17.93 5.18
N ASP A 105 -5.24 -18.68 6.25
CA ASP A 105 -5.86 -20.00 6.18
C ASP A 105 -7.40 -19.94 6.00
N SER A 106 -7.99 -18.74 5.96
CA SER A 106 -9.43 -18.54 5.83
C SER A 106 -9.95 -19.06 4.48
N GLU A 107 -11.16 -19.62 4.48
CA GLU A 107 -11.80 -20.08 3.24
C GLU A 107 -11.99 -18.94 2.24
N GLN A 108 -12.21 -17.72 2.73
CA GLN A 108 -12.32 -16.52 1.91
C GLN A 108 -11.04 -16.24 1.12
N PHE A 109 -9.89 -16.18 1.79
CA PHE A 109 -8.61 -15.94 1.13
C PHE A 109 -8.24 -17.10 0.18
N GLN A 110 -8.47 -18.34 0.61
CA GLN A 110 -8.14 -19.52 -0.20
C GLN A 110 -9.05 -19.66 -1.44
N ALA A 111 -10.29 -19.18 -1.37
CA ALA A 111 -11.23 -19.19 -2.50
C ALA A 111 -11.17 -17.92 -3.38
N ALA A 112 -10.51 -16.85 -2.93
CA ALA A 112 -10.39 -15.60 -3.68
C ALA A 112 -9.53 -15.79 -4.93
N ASP A 113 -9.97 -15.22 -6.06
CA ASP A 113 -9.22 -15.20 -7.32
C ASP A 113 -8.46 -13.87 -7.42
N PHE A 114 -7.17 -13.89 -7.09
CA PHE A 114 -6.31 -12.71 -7.06
C PHE A 114 -5.02 -12.94 -7.84
N TYR A 115 -4.34 -11.84 -8.18
CA TYR A 115 -3.12 -11.87 -8.97
C TYR A 115 -2.05 -12.77 -8.35
N TRP A 116 -1.59 -13.76 -9.13
CA TRP A 116 -0.59 -14.74 -8.70
C TRP A 116 -1.04 -15.62 -7.52
N GLU A 117 -2.33 -15.94 -7.43
CA GLU A 117 -2.88 -16.80 -6.38
C GLU A 117 -2.11 -18.12 -6.15
N ASN A 118 -1.65 -18.78 -7.21
CA ASN A 118 -0.91 -20.05 -7.10
C ASN A 118 0.43 -19.91 -6.35
N VAL A 119 0.99 -18.69 -6.26
CA VAL A 119 2.22 -18.40 -5.52
C VAL A 119 1.87 -18.01 -4.09
N TRP A 120 1.05 -16.96 -3.94
CA TRP A 120 0.82 -16.36 -2.63
C TRP A 120 -0.11 -17.16 -1.72
N LYS A 121 -0.95 -18.08 -2.24
CA LYS A 121 -1.74 -18.99 -1.39
C LYS A 121 -0.89 -20.08 -0.72
N GLU A 122 0.30 -20.35 -1.24
CA GLU A 122 1.22 -21.35 -0.67
C GLU A 122 2.34 -20.71 0.16
N ASP A 123 2.64 -19.42 -0.06
CA ASP A 123 3.77 -18.73 0.57
C ASP A 123 3.38 -17.80 1.73
N PHE A 124 2.97 -18.40 2.85
CA PHE A 124 2.70 -17.62 4.06
C PHE A 124 3.95 -16.94 4.64
N GLU A 125 5.13 -17.54 4.47
CA GLU A 125 6.37 -17.01 5.03
C GLU A 125 6.69 -15.66 4.38
N GLU A 126 6.66 -15.59 3.05
CA GLU A 126 6.87 -14.35 2.30
C GLU A 126 5.76 -13.31 2.61
N ILE A 127 4.48 -13.71 2.66
CA ILE A 127 3.39 -12.81 3.08
C ILE A 127 3.61 -12.25 4.48
N SER A 128 4.07 -13.07 5.43
CA SER A 128 4.31 -12.65 6.80
C SER A 128 5.50 -11.69 6.92
N GLU A 129 6.57 -11.91 6.15
CA GLU A 129 7.72 -11.00 6.09
C GLU A 129 7.34 -9.67 5.46
N MET A 130 6.57 -9.71 4.37
CA MET A 130 6.04 -8.51 3.72
C MET A 130 5.09 -7.73 4.64
N PHE A 131 4.26 -8.44 5.41
CA PHE A 131 3.38 -7.81 6.39
C PHE A 131 4.17 -7.12 7.49
N ALA A 132 5.19 -7.77 8.05
CA ALA A 132 6.05 -7.15 9.07
C ALA A 132 6.77 -5.90 8.56
N GLY A 133 7.23 -5.92 7.31
CA GLY A 133 7.81 -4.75 6.64
C GLY A 133 6.78 -3.64 6.42
N LEU A 134 5.56 -3.99 6.03
CA LEU A 134 4.44 -3.06 5.88
C LEU A 134 4.08 -2.38 7.20
N VAL A 135 3.96 -3.13 8.30
CA VAL A 135 3.71 -2.57 9.64
C VAL A 135 4.80 -1.55 10.00
N THR A 136 6.07 -1.94 9.85
CA THR A 136 7.21 -1.06 10.15
C THR A 136 7.17 0.22 9.31
N PHE A 137 6.79 0.10 8.03
CA PHE A 137 6.68 1.23 7.12
C PHE A 137 5.55 2.19 7.53
N PHE A 138 4.36 1.65 7.84
CA PHE A 138 3.21 2.42 8.30
C PHE A 138 3.45 3.10 9.65
N GLU A 139 4.05 2.42 10.61
CA GLU A 139 4.46 3.01 11.89
C GLU A 139 5.47 4.14 11.69
N GLY A 140 6.45 3.94 10.81
CA GLY A 140 7.44 4.95 10.47
C GLY A 140 6.80 6.22 9.90
N ALA A 141 5.92 6.08 8.91
CA ALA A 141 5.22 7.21 8.32
C ALA A 141 4.25 7.89 9.30
N ALA A 142 3.51 7.11 10.10
CA ALA A 142 2.63 7.62 11.14
C ALA A 142 3.40 8.45 12.18
N SER A 143 4.59 8.01 12.59
CA SER A 143 5.44 8.75 13.54
C SER A 143 5.90 10.11 13.01
N ARG A 144 5.88 10.30 11.68
CA ARG A 144 6.28 11.53 10.99
C ARG A 144 5.09 12.37 10.50
N ASP A 145 3.86 11.98 10.83
CA ASP A 145 2.62 12.62 10.34
C ASP A 145 2.59 12.70 8.78
N GLU A 146 3.11 11.66 8.14
CA GLU A 146 3.18 11.55 6.67
C GLU A 146 1.90 10.95 6.10
N ALA A 147 1.48 11.45 4.94
CA ALA A 147 0.48 10.80 4.12
C ALA A 147 1.13 9.74 3.23
N MET A 148 0.35 8.85 2.64
CA MET A 148 0.85 7.85 1.70
C MET A 148 0.11 7.86 0.38
N LEU A 149 0.83 7.55 -0.69
CA LEU A 149 0.24 7.15 -1.96
C LEU A 149 0.38 5.64 -2.12
N PHE A 150 -0.72 4.96 -2.40
CA PHE A 150 -0.71 3.58 -2.86
C PHE A 150 -0.79 3.58 -4.38
N TYR A 151 0.26 3.09 -5.03
CA TYR A 151 0.41 3.12 -6.48
C TYR A 151 0.49 1.71 -7.03
N VAL A 152 -0.32 1.41 -8.05
CA VAL A 152 -0.37 0.12 -8.75
C VAL A 152 0.00 0.33 -10.22
N SER A 153 0.99 -0.44 -10.73
CA SER A 153 1.56 -0.32 -12.09
C SER A 153 1.87 -1.64 -12.75
#